data_AF-A0A8H6RJN8-F1
#
_entry.id   AF-A0A8H6RJN8-F1
#
_cell.length_a   1.000
_cell.length_b   1.000
_cell.length_c   1.000
_cell.angle_alpha   90.00
_cell.angle_beta   90.00
_cell.angle_gamma   90.00
#
_symmetry.space_group_name_H-M   'P 1'
#
loop_
_entity.id
_entity.type
_entity.pdbx_description
1 polymer ?
#
loop_
_entity_poly.entity_id
_entity_poly.type
_entity_poly.pdbx_seq_one_letter_code
_entity_poly.pdbx_strand_id
1 'polypeptide(L)'
;MPLPSSYDAGQEDQGTMFAALEKCHKQKRLPDVAAWHSASPRTTSEESFGPAGLTVAEHFTHKHAPCIYNSYIAISLPMCFVSFAAPEPLSPSMLKPTIVFVPGCWHVPAHFALVREELKTGGYHCVGVELPGNTHDPRKEGGELVGIADDVAAIRKTVLAELDSGINVVVVTHSYSSIPGTAALRDLNIPARKASGKKTGWSSSPAFFFPPGTTMFEVTGRQLPPQYFHENDVTLPFNGPGAIHILYNDLEHNEALKAVWRLKPQSYGINTSPVPDQLAGLKDIPLFYLMCDNDNAVPFEAQKATVEGFRASGVNIYTEVAPSGHSPFLTMPVETAKFIQKAAGHASIDTGFWVLDDHKAGNEAATEIHRKMAGLL
;
A
#
# COMPACT_ATOMS: atom_id res chain seq x y z
N MET A 1 -37.75 -16.49 -26.73
CA MET A 1 -37.63 -17.32 -25.51
C MET A 1 -36.28 -17.02 -24.87
N PRO A 2 -36.18 -16.98 -23.53
CA PRO A 2 -35.16 -16.23 -22.80
C PRO A 2 -33.88 -17.02 -22.52
N LEU A 3 -32.84 -16.26 -22.12
CA LEU A 3 -31.51 -16.69 -21.67
C LEU A 3 -31.53 -17.81 -20.61
N PRO A 4 -30.53 -18.71 -20.57
CA PRO A 4 -30.21 -19.46 -19.36
C PRO A 4 -29.26 -18.66 -18.46
N SER A 5 -29.60 -18.72 -17.18
CA SER A 5 -28.96 -18.10 -16.03
C SER A 5 -27.71 -18.85 -15.54
N SER A 6 -27.00 -18.17 -14.65
CA SER A 6 -26.06 -18.64 -13.62
C SER A 6 -24.74 -19.26 -14.09
N TYR A 7 -23.71 -18.41 -14.06
CA TYR A 7 -22.33 -18.78 -13.75
C TYR A 7 -22.29 -19.40 -12.35
N ASP A 8 -21.87 -20.66 -12.29
CA ASP A 8 -21.51 -21.36 -11.06
C ASP A 8 -20.06 -21.00 -10.74
N ALA A 9 -19.82 -20.27 -9.65
CA ALA A 9 -18.49 -19.91 -9.20
C ALA A 9 -17.89 -21.12 -8.47
N GLY A 10 -16.94 -21.79 -9.13
CA GLY A 10 -16.29 -23.00 -8.67
C GLY A 10 -15.66 -22.87 -7.28
N GLN A 11 -16.02 -23.83 -6.43
CA GLN A 11 -15.44 -24.13 -5.12
C GLN A 11 -14.02 -24.74 -5.19
N GLU A 12 -13.14 -24.28 -6.09
CA GLU A 12 -11.83 -24.94 -6.29
C GLU A 12 -10.63 -24.32 -5.56
N ASP A 13 -10.76 -23.19 -4.86
CA ASP A 13 -9.57 -22.50 -4.28
C ASP A 13 -9.43 -22.62 -2.74
N GLN A 14 -10.29 -23.37 -2.05
CA GLN A 14 -10.17 -23.56 -0.60
C GLN A 14 -9.26 -24.74 -0.21
N GLY A 15 -9.11 -25.73 -1.10
CA GLY A 15 -8.37 -26.96 -0.80
C GLY A 15 -6.85 -26.78 -0.74
N THR A 16 -6.30 -25.87 -1.53
CA THR A 16 -4.86 -25.61 -1.67
C THR A 16 -4.27 -24.93 -0.44
N MET A 17 -4.97 -23.96 0.14
CA MET A 17 -4.53 -23.25 1.35
C MET A 17 -4.56 -24.15 2.60
N PHE A 18 -5.62 -24.95 2.78
CA PHE A 18 -5.69 -25.92 3.88
C PHE A 18 -4.62 -27.01 3.74
N ALA A 19 -4.37 -27.51 2.52
CA ALA A 19 -3.31 -28.48 2.27
C ALA A 19 -1.90 -27.92 2.58
N ALA A 20 -1.64 -26.65 2.27
CA ALA A 20 -0.37 -25.98 2.58
C ALA A 20 -0.17 -25.80 4.10
N LEU A 21 -1.22 -25.38 4.82
CA LEU A 21 -1.20 -25.24 6.29
C LEU A 21 -1.03 -26.59 6.99
N GLU A 22 -1.70 -27.63 6.51
CA GLU A 22 -1.63 -28.98 7.09
C GLU A 22 -0.27 -29.65 6.83
N LYS A 23 0.34 -29.41 5.65
CA LYS A 23 1.70 -29.87 5.30
C LYS A 23 2.77 -29.18 6.15
N CYS A 24 2.59 -27.90 6.45
CA CYS A 24 3.46 -27.13 7.35
C CYS A 24 3.35 -27.59 8.81
N HIS A 25 2.14 -28.01 9.25
CA HIS A 25 1.92 -28.60 10.57
C HIS A 25 2.60 -29.98 10.73
N LYS A 26 2.55 -30.82 9.69
CA LYS A 26 3.13 -32.19 9.71
C LYS A 26 4.66 -32.24 9.66
N GLN A 27 5.36 -31.14 9.32
CA GLN A 27 6.82 -31.11 9.18
C GLN A 27 7.58 -30.61 10.42
N LYS A 28 6.92 -30.21 11.51
CA LYS A 28 7.61 -29.78 12.75
C LYS A 28 7.98 -30.98 13.62
N ARG A 29 9.28 -31.35 13.67
CA ARG A 29 9.87 -31.94 14.87
C ARG A 29 9.96 -30.82 15.92
N LEU A 30 9.16 -30.91 16.97
CA LEU A 30 9.26 -30.02 18.14
C LEU A 30 10.56 -30.33 18.89
N PRO A 31 11.33 -29.32 19.37
CA PRO A 31 12.36 -29.56 20.38
C PRO A 31 11.71 -29.85 21.74
N ASP A 32 12.37 -30.72 22.49
CA ASP A 32 11.95 -31.29 23.78
C ASP A 32 11.79 -30.21 24.86
N VAL A 33 10.57 -30.05 25.39
CA VAL A 33 10.23 -29.10 26.46
C VAL A 33 10.38 -29.80 27.80
N ALA A 34 11.62 -30.01 28.23
CA ALA A 34 11.96 -30.58 29.53
C ALA A 34 13.09 -29.80 30.22
N ALA A 35 12.85 -28.51 30.47
CA ALA A 35 13.51 -27.74 31.52
C ALA A 35 12.64 -26.51 31.78
N TRP A 36 12.68 -25.96 33.00
CA TRP A 36 11.85 -24.86 33.52
C TRP A 36 10.66 -25.31 34.40
N HIS A 37 10.97 -26.13 35.41
CA HIS A 37 10.28 -26.05 36.70
C HIS A 37 11.23 -25.48 37.74
N SER A 38 11.00 -24.24 38.17
CA SER A 38 11.13 -23.84 39.58
C SER A 38 10.80 -22.35 39.77
N ALA A 39 9.67 -22.11 40.46
CA ALA A 39 9.43 -21.04 41.45
C ALA A 39 8.06 -20.40 41.27
N SER A 40 7.08 -20.94 41.99
CA SER A 40 5.89 -20.22 42.44
C SER A 40 6.20 -19.64 43.84
N PRO A 41 5.45 -18.62 44.31
CA PRO A 41 4.35 -18.99 45.19
C PRO A 41 3.04 -18.23 44.94
N ARG A 42 1.97 -19.03 44.81
CA ARG A 42 0.61 -18.93 45.39
C ARG A 42 0.06 -17.55 45.76
N THR A 43 -1.12 -17.26 45.22
CA THR A 43 -2.34 -17.00 46.03
C THR A 43 -3.58 -17.54 45.32
N THR A 44 -4.50 -18.09 46.12
CA THR A 44 -5.72 -18.83 45.82
C THR A 44 -6.95 -17.93 45.67
N SER A 45 -7.87 -18.27 44.77
CA SER A 45 -9.32 -18.33 45.06
C SER A 45 -10.08 -18.93 43.88
N GLU A 46 -10.69 -20.09 44.12
CA GLU A 46 -11.75 -20.69 43.32
C GLU A 46 -13.02 -19.84 43.44
N GLU A 47 -13.79 -19.68 42.36
CA GLU A 47 -15.25 -19.67 42.45
C GLU A 47 -15.88 -20.00 41.09
N SER A 48 -16.73 -21.02 41.11
CA SER A 48 -17.46 -21.61 39.99
C SER A 48 -18.90 -21.10 39.96
N PHE A 49 -19.41 -20.67 38.80
CA PHE A 49 -20.86 -20.62 38.52
C PHE A 49 -21.16 -21.05 37.07
N GLY A 50 -22.18 -21.91 36.94
CA GLY A 50 -22.55 -22.62 35.72
C GLY A 50 -23.39 -21.85 34.69
N PRO A 51 -23.86 -22.53 33.63
CA PRO A 51 -24.31 -21.90 32.38
C PRO A 51 -25.83 -21.65 32.36
N ALA A 52 -26.24 -20.50 31.85
CA ALA A 52 -27.64 -20.22 31.49
C ALA A 52 -27.76 -20.10 29.97
N GLY A 53 -28.39 -21.11 29.36
CA GLY A 53 -28.90 -21.06 27.99
C GLY A 53 -30.20 -20.28 27.92
N LEU A 54 -30.42 -19.55 26.83
CA LEU A 54 -31.68 -18.88 26.52
C LEU A 54 -32.15 -19.33 25.14
N THR A 55 -33.30 -20.01 25.15
CA THR A 55 -34.12 -20.44 24.03
C THR A 55 -34.84 -19.26 23.37
N VAL A 56 -34.89 -19.26 22.03
CA VAL A 56 -35.67 -18.33 21.21
C VAL A 56 -36.89 -19.07 20.67
N ALA A 57 -38.10 -18.55 20.89
CA ALA A 57 -39.30 -18.93 20.16
C ALA A 57 -40.23 -17.71 19.95
N GLU A 58 -40.38 -17.36 18.68
CA GLU A 58 -41.59 -16.95 17.94
C GLU A 58 -42.53 -15.85 18.48
N HIS A 59 -42.72 -14.79 17.66
CA HIS A 59 -44.01 -14.44 17.02
C HIS A 59 -43.90 -13.10 16.28
N PHE A 60 -44.12 -13.07 14.96
CA PHE A 60 -44.59 -11.86 14.27
C PHE A 60 -45.64 -12.25 13.22
N THR A 61 -46.87 -11.83 13.47
CA THR A 61 -48.04 -11.99 12.61
C THR A 61 -48.25 -10.75 11.74
N HIS A 62 -48.65 -11.01 10.50
CA HIS A 62 -49.07 -10.03 9.49
C HIS A 62 -50.17 -9.07 9.98
N LYS A 63 -50.05 -7.78 9.63
CA LYS A 63 -51.21 -6.87 9.49
C LYS A 63 -51.07 -5.95 8.28
N HIS A 64 -52.17 -5.91 7.53
CA HIS A 64 -52.48 -5.11 6.35
C HIS A 64 -52.40 -3.59 6.59
N ALA A 65 -51.96 -2.85 5.56
CA ALA A 65 -52.09 -1.39 5.46
C ALA A 65 -53.19 -1.02 4.43
N PRO A 66 -54.04 -0.01 4.68
CA PRO A 66 -55.02 0.47 3.72
C PRO A 66 -54.50 1.67 2.90
N CYS A 67 -55.05 1.79 1.68
CA CYS A 67 -54.91 2.91 0.75
C CYS A 67 -55.44 4.23 1.34
N ILE A 68 -54.76 5.35 1.09
CA ILE A 68 -55.33 6.70 1.22
C ILE A 68 -55.02 7.51 -0.05
N TYR A 69 -56.07 8.14 -0.54
CA TYR A 69 -56.21 8.94 -1.75
C TYR A 69 -55.62 10.35 -1.61
N ASN A 70 -55.06 10.85 -2.72
CA ASN A 70 -54.79 12.23 -3.15
C ASN A 70 -55.10 13.42 -2.22
N SER A 71 -54.12 14.30 -2.08
CA SER A 71 -54.28 15.77 -2.07
C SER A 71 -52.97 16.42 -2.50
N TYR A 72 -52.84 16.77 -3.79
CA TYR A 72 -51.74 17.57 -4.31
C TYR A 72 -52.01 19.05 -4.01
N ILE A 73 -51.24 19.65 -3.12
CA ILE A 73 -51.15 21.11 -2.98
C ILE A 73 -50.08 21.59 -3.96
N ALA A 74 -50.51 22.26 -5.04
CA ALA A 74 -49.61 22.92 -5.96
C ALA A 74 -49.14 24.26 -5.35
N ILE A 75 -47.91 24.29 -4.84
CA ILE A 75 -47.22 25.55 -4.50
C ILE A 75 -46.45 25.98 -5.74
N SER A 76 -46.98 26.97 -6.45
CA SER A 76 -46.27 27.64 -7.54
C SER A 76 -45.30 28.67 -6.95
N LEU A 77 -44.01 28.38 -7.01
CA LEU A 77 -42.95 29.37 -6.76
C LEU A 77 -42.45 29.89 -8.13
N PRO A 78 -42.26 31.22 -8.28
CA PRO A 78 -41.76 31.78 -9.53
C PRO A 78 -40.32 31.31 -9.77
N MET A 79 -40.09 30.56 -10.86
CA MET A 79 -38.75 30.27 -11.34
C MET A 79 -38.11 31.56 -11.87
N CYS A 80 -37.26 32.18 -11.07
CA CYS A 80 -36.21 33.06 -11.60
C CYS A 80 -35.20 32.18 -12.36
N PHE A 81 -35.17 32.28 -13.69
CA PHE A 81 -34.07 31.77 -14.49
C PHE A 81 -32.83 32.63 -14.23
N VAL A 82 -32.05 32.26 -13.22
CA VAL A 82 -30.66 32.70 -13.13
C VAL A 82 -29.89 31.81 -14.10
N SER A 83 -29.46 32.39 -15.22
CA SER A 83 -28.53 31.74 -16.13
C SER A 83 -27.21 31.51 -15.39
N PHE A 84 -27.04 30.35 -14.78
CA PHE A 84 -25.71 29.90 -14.37
C PHE A 84 -24.92 29.67 -15.65
N ALA A 85 -23.99 30.59 -15.93
CA ALA A 85 -22.87 30.26 -16.81
C ALA A 85 -22.30 28.92 -16.31
N ALA A 86 -22.11 27.97 -17.23
CA ALA A 86 -21.38 26.75 -16.91
C ALA A 86 -20.08 27.17 -16.18
N PRO A 87 -19.75 26.58 -15.03
CA PRO A 87 -18.51 26.92 -14.35
C PRO A 87 -17.39 26.74 -15.37
N GLU A 88 -16.58 27.78 -15.55
CA GLU A 88 -15.35 27.65 -16.34
C GLU A 88 -14.60 26.41 -15.83
N PRO A 89 -14.06 25.57 -16.74
CA PRO A 89 -13.27 24.43 -16.31
C PRO A 89 -12.18 24.95 -15.38
N LEU A 90 -12.18 24.43 -14.13
CA LEU A 90 -11.18 24.77 -13.12
C LEU A 90 -9.80 24.73 -13.78
N SER A 91 -9.08 25.85 -13.70
CA SER A 91 -7.71 25.91 -14.21
C SER A 91 -6.91 24.72 -13.64
N PRO A 92 -6.08 24.03 -14.44
CA PRO A 92 -5.38 22.83 -13.98
C PRO A 92 -4.52 23.01 -12.71
N SER A 93 -4.20 24.25 -12.35
CA SER A 93 -3.50 24.64 -11.10
C SER A 93 -4.38 24.66 -9.84
N MET A 94 -5.61 24.13 -9.88
CA MET A 94 -6.54 24.09 -8.73
C MET A 94 -7.00 22.67 -8.34
N LEU A 95 -6.66 21.65 -9.13
CA LEU A 95 -7.04 20.26 -8.83
C LEU A 95 -5.93 19.61 -8.00
N LYS A 96 -6.32 18.99 -6.87
CA LYS A 96 -5.41 18.16 -6.09
C LYS A 96 -4.84 17.04 -6.96
N PRO A 97 -3.56 16.66 -6.77
CA PRO A 97 -3.00 15.55 -7.52
C PRO A 97 -3.72 14.24 -7.20
N THR A 98 -3.77 13.32 -8.17
CA THR A 98 -4.16 11.94 -7.92
C THR A 98 -3.06 11.24 -7.12
N ILE A 99 -3.42 10.56 -6.04
CA ILE A 99 -2.50 9.71 -5.27
C ILE A 99 -2.54 8.29 -5.84
N VAL A 100 -1.43 7.84 -6.41
CA VAL A 100 -1.26 6.49 -6.97
C VAL A 100 -0.51 5.63 -5.96
N PHE A 101 -1.20 4.65 -5.38
CA PHE A 101 -0.65 3.69 -4.45
C PHE A 101 -0.08 2.47 -5.19
N VAL A 102 1.17 2.15 -4.91
CA VAL A 102 1.85 0.97 -5.44
C VAL A 102 2.25 0.07 -4.24
N PRO A 103 1.65 -1.13 -4.11
CA PRO A 103 1.91 -2.03 -3.00
C PRO A 103 3.28 -2.71 -3.10
N GLY A 104 3.86 -3.11 -1.97
CA GLY A 104 5.07 -3.94 -1.94
C GLY A 104 4.84 -5.41 -2.33
N CYS A 105 5.86 -6.24 -2.07
CA CYS A 105 5.75 -7.70 -2.24
C CYS A 105 4.49 -8.23 -1.56
N TRP A 106 3.78 -9.12 -2.26
CA TRP A 106 2.57 -9.82 -1.79
C TRP A 106 1.34 -8.93 -1.52
N HIS A 107 1.53 -7.63 -1.33
CA HIS A 107 0.44 -6.72 -1.02
C HIS A 107 -0.37 -6.37 -2.27
N VAL A 108 -1.64 -6.04 -2.05
CA VAL A 108 -2.56 -5.51 -3.06
C VAL A 108 -3.06 -4.12 -2.66
N PRO A 109 -3.57 -3.29 -3.59
CA PRO A 109 -4.17 -1.98 -3.30
C PRO A 109 -5.14 -1.92 -2.13
N ALA A 110 -5.86 -3.01 -1.86
CA ALA A 110 -6.81 -3.09 -0.75
C ALA A 110 -6.14 -2.94 0.63
N HIS A 111 -4.84 -3.17 0.77
CA HIS A 111 -4.12 -2.94 2.03
C HIS A 111 -4.03 -1.47 2.41
N PHE A 112 -4.08 -0.56 1.43
CA PHE A 112 -4.03 0.88 1.65
C PHE A 112 -5.42 1.50 1.89
N ALA A 113 -6.46 0.68 2.10
CA ALA A 113 -7.84 1.17 2.18
C ALA A 113 -8.02 2.27 3.24
N LEU A 114 -7.47 2.09 4.43
CA LEU A 114 -7.60 3.06 5.54
C LEU A 114 -7.00 4.43 5.18
N VAL A 115 -5.74 4.46 4.74
CA VAL A 115 -5.08 5.70 4.29
C VAL A 115 -5.81 6.33 3.10
N ARG A 116 -6.32 5.52 2.17
CA ARG A 116 -7.07 6.04 1.01
C ARG A 116 -8.37 6.72 1.44
N GLU A 117 -9.09 6.19 2.44
CA GLU A 117 -10.29 6.84 2.98
C GLU A 117 -9.96 8.16 3.68
N GLU A 118 -8.86 8.23 4.44
CA GLU A 118 -8.38 9.48 5.04
C GLU A 118 -8.06 10.55 3.97
N LEU A 119 -7.37 10.15 2.89
CA LEU A 119 -7.04 11.04 1.78
C LEU A 119 -8.28 11.48 0.99
N LYS A 120 -9.24 10.58 0.76
CA LYS A 120 -10.52 10.92 0.11
C LYS A 120 -11.31 11.94 0.93
N THR A 121 -11.32 11.81 2.24
CA THR A 121 -11.93 12.81 3.15
C THR A 121 -11.25 14.17 3.00
N GLY A 122 -9.94 14.18 2.74
CA GLY A 122 -9.16 15.36 2.36
C GLY A 122 -9.34 15.85 0.91
N GLY A 123 -10.26 15.26 0.13
CA GLY A 123 -10.58 15.64 -1.25
C GLY A 123 -9.62 15.08 -2.31
N TYR A 124 -8.79 14.09 -2.00
CA TYR A 124 -7.88 13.48 -2.96
C TYR A 124 -8.54 12.33 -3.74
N HIS A 125 -8.27 12.28 -5.04
CA HIS A 125 -8.50 11.06 -5.81
C HIS A 125 -7.38 10.05 -5.53
N CYS A 126 -7.73 8.78 -5.33
CA CYS A 126 -6.76 7.73 -4.98
C CYS A 126 -6.93 6.49 -5.86
N VAL A 127 -5.90 6.15 -6.61
CA VAL A 127 -5.82 4.96 -7.48
C VAL A 127 -4.83 3.97 -6.89
N GLY A 128 -5.09 2.68 -7.04
CA GLY A 128 -4.15 1.63 -6.64
C GLY A 128 -3.70 0.82 -7.85
N VAL A 129 -2.42 0.48 -7.90
CA VAL A 129 -1.84 -0.37 -8.94
C VAL A 129 -1.87 -1.82 -8.48
N GLU A 130 -2.54 -2.69 -9.25
CA GLU A 130 -2.33 -4.14 -9.14
C GLU A 130 -1.02 -4.49 -9.85
N LEU A 131 -0.03 -4.99 -9.11
CA LEU A 131 1.26 -5.39 -9.67
C LEU A 131 1.13 -6.75 -10.35
N PRO A 132 1.48 -6.89 -11.64
CA PRO A 132 1.56 -8.19 -12.32
C PRO A 132 2.40 -9.21 -11.56
N GLY A 133 3.46 -8.77 -10.88
CA GLY A 133 4.33 -9.62 -10.08
C GLY A 133 3.64 -10.28 -8.88
N ASN A 134 2.54 -9.72 -8.36
CA ASN A 134 1.77 -10.30 -7.26
C ASN A 134 0.63 -11.19 -7.83
N THR A 135 1.00 -12.38 -8.27
CA THR A 135 0.18 -13.32 -9.04
C THR A 135 0.33 -14.76 -8.55
N HIS A 136 -0.73 -15.55 -8.72
CA HIS A 136 -0.69 -17.01 -8.58
C HIS A 136 -0.12 -17.70 -9.82
N ASP A 137 -0.16 -17.02 -10.98
CA ASP A 137 0.31 -17.51 -12.27
C ASP A 137 1.53 -16.69 -12.69
N PRO A 138 2.75 -17.05 -12.24
CA PRO A 138 3.94 -16.23 -12.44
C PRO A 138 4.54 -16.36 -13.84
N ARG A 139 3.99 -17.20 -14.72
CA ARG A 139 4.53 -17.46 -16.06
C ARG A 139 3.71 -16.75 -17.12
N LYS A 140 4.38 -15.97 -17.96
CA LYS A 140 3.82 -15.31 -19.14
C LYS A 140 3.61 -16.33 -20.27
N GLU A 141 2.89 -15.91 -21.30
CA GLU A 141 2.88 -16.60 -22.58
C GLU A 141 4.32 -16.68 -23.12
N GLY A 142 4.83 -17.91 -23.32
CA GLY A 142 6.24 -18.17 -23.65
C GLY A 142 7.08 -18.74 -22.49
N GLY A 143 6.51 -18.85 -21.28
CA GLY A 143 7.12 -19.56 -20.15
C GLY A 143 8.09 -18.75 -19.30
N GLU A 144 8.42 -17.52 -19.70
CA GLU A 144 9.19 -16.57 -18.88
C GLU A 144 8.42 -16.18 -17.62
N LEU A 145 9.14 -15.93 -16.53
CA LEU A 145 8.52 -15.41 -15.31
C LEU A 145 8.18 -13.92 -15.45
N VAL A 146 7.09 -13.51 -14.82
CA VAL A 146 6.75 -12.10 -14.61
C VAL A 146 7.83 -11.47 -13.74
N GLY A 147 8.41 -10.36 -14.21
CA GLY A 147 9.57 -9.71 -13.63
C GLY A 147 9.34 -8.25 -13.24
N ILE A 148 10.40 -7.58 -12.78
CA ILE A 148 10.35 -6.17 -12.37
C ILE A 148 9.89 -5.27 -13.54
N ALA A 149 10.26 -5.60 -14.77
CA ALA A 149 9.87 -4.83 -15.96
C ALA A 149 8.35 -4.83 -16.22
N ASP A 150 7.65 -5.91 -15.88
CA ASP A 150 6.20 -6.02 -16.02
C ASP A 150 5.50 -5.09 -15.00
N ASP A 151 6.01 -5.04 -13.77
CA ASP A 151 5.56 -4.11 -12.74
C ASP A 151 5.84 -2.65 -13.12
N VAL A 152 7.02 -2.34 -13.67
CA VAL A 152 7.35 -1.01 -14.22
C VAL A 152 6.32 -0.58 -15.26
N ALA A 153 5.97 -1.47 -16.19
CA ALA A 153 5.01 -1.17 -17.25
C ALA A 153 3.60 -0.91 -16.70
N ALA A 154 3.15 -1.71 -15.74
CA ALA A 154 1.85 -1.54 -15.09
C ALA A 154 1.74 -0.22 -14.32
N ILE A 155 2.76 0.13 -13.54
CA ILE A 155 2.82 1.40 -12.79
C ILE A 155 2.82 2.57 -13.77
N ARG A 156 3.70 2.54 -14.79
CA ARG A 156 3.82 3.61 -15.77
C ARG A 156 2.52 3.84 -16.53
N LYS A 157 1.82 2.77 -16.91
CA LYS A 157 0.51 2.84 -17.57
C LYS A 157 -0.51 3.59 -16.73
N THR A 158 -0.63 3.23 -15.44
CA THR A 158 -1.57 3.90 -14.52
C THR A 158 -1.22 5.36 -14.32
N VAL A 159 0.06 5.67 -14.07
CA VAL A 159 0.52 7.05 -13.87
C VAL A 159 0.29 7.90 -15.12
N LEU A 160 0.58 7.37 -16.32
CA LEU A 160 0.34 8.08 -17.57
C LEU A 160 -1.15 8.35 -17.82
N ALA A 161 -2.04 7.41 -17.49
CA ALA A 161 -3.48 7.62 -17.63
C ALA A 161 -3.96 8.85 -16.84
N GLU A 162 -3.52 8.97 -15.58
CA GLU A 162 -3.81 10.13 -14.74
C GLU A 162 -3.15 11.41 -15.28
N LEU A 163 -1.85 11.37 -15.58
CA LEU A 163 -1.12 12.54 -16.07
C LEU A 163 -1.64 13.06 -17.41
N ASP A 164 -2.12 12.18 -18.29
CA ASP A 164 -2.66 12.52 -19.61
C ASP A 164 -4.11 13.03 -19.53
N SER A 165 -4.82 12.76 -18.43
CA SER A 165 -6.10 13.40 -18.09
C SER A 165 -5.96 14.87 -17.66
N GLY A 166 -4.72 15.37 -17.51
CA GLY A 166 -4.44 16.74 -17.11
C GLY A 166 -4.29 16.96 -15.61
N ILE A 167 -4.24 15.88 -14.80
CA ILE A 167 -4.09 15.92 -13.35
C ILE A 167 -2.64 15.55 -12.96
N ASN A 168 -2.06 16.26 -11.99
CA ASN A 168 -0.75 15.89 -11.40
C ASN A 168 -0.86 14.60 -10.59
N VAL A 169 0.25 13.89 -10.37
CA VAL A 169 0.22 12.61 -9.64
C VAL A 169 1.19 12.63 -8.46
N VAL A 170 0.85 11.98 -7.35
CA VAL A 170 1.81 11.61 -6.31
C VAL A 170 1.85 10.10 -6.23
N VAL A 171 3.02 9.49 -6.40
CA VAL A 171 3.19 8.04 -6.39
C VAL A 171 3.70 7.60 -5.02
N VAL A 172 2.86 6.88 -4.30
CA VAL A 172 3.19 6.31 -2.99
C VAL A 172 3.62 4.87 -3.23
N THR A 173 4.92 4.60 -3.10
CA THR A 173 5.45 3.24 -3.16
C THR A 173 5.69 2.71 -1.76
N HIS A 174 5.44 1.42 -1.56
CA HIS A 174 5.74 0.73 -0.32
C HIS A 174 6.68 -0.44 -0.58
N SER A 175 7.72 -0.56 0.26
CA SER A 175 8.65 -1.68 0.22
C SER A 175 9.18 -1.91 -1.22
N TYR A 176 9.15 -3.15 -1.71
CA TYR A 176 9.62 -3.56 -3.04
C TYR A 176 9.25 -2.61 -4.17
N SER A 177 8.02 -2.09 -4.19
CA SER A 177 7.54 -1.25 -5.30
C SER A 177 8.31 0.04 -5.51
N SER A 178 9.17 0.43 -4.57
CA SER A 178 10.12 1.54 -4.75
C SER A 178 11.02 1.33 -5.97
N ILE A 179 11.39 0.08 -6.23
CA ILE A 179 12.26 -0.29 -7.35
C ILE A 179 11.55 -0.07 -8.70
N PRO A 180 10.45 -0.79 -9.02
CA PRO A 180 9.75 -0.56 -10.28
C PRO A 180 9.05 0.80 -10.31
N GLY A 181 8.63 1.33 -9.16
CA GLY A 181 7.91 2.59 -9.04
C GLY A 181 8.76 3.79 -9.42
N THR A 182 9.97 3.92 -8.86
CA THR A 182 10.87 5.02 -9.25
C THR A 182 11.30 4.89 -10.72
N ALA A 183 11.60 3.68 -11.19
CA ALA A 183 11.96 3.44 -12.59
C ALA A 183 10.82 3.77 -13.57
N ALA A 184 9.56 3.45 -13.22
CA ALA A 184 8.37 3.75 -14.02
C ALA A 184 8.16 5.24 -14.27
N LEU A 185 8.78 6.09 -13.44
CA LEU A 185 8.59 7.52 -13.44
C LEU A 185 9.65 8.30 -14.22
N ARG A 186 10.60 7.59 -14.84
CA ARG A 186 11.57 8.15 -15.78
C ARG A 186 10.88 9.06 -16.81
N ASP A 187 11.43 10.25 -16.97
CA ASP A 187 10.97 11.30 -17.90
C ASP A 187 9.52 11.76 -17.70
N LEU A 188 8.93 11.54 -16.51
CA LEU A 188 7.58 12.00 -16.18
C LEU A 188 7.54 13.23 -15.28
N ASN A 189 8.70 13.80 -14.92
CA ASN A 189 8.76 15.03 -14.14
C ASN A 189 8.18 16.24 -14.91
N ILE A 190 7.83 17.31 -14.19
CA ILE A 190 7.20 18.50 -14.78
C ILE A 190 8.05 19.07 -15.93
N PRO A 191 9.37 19.28 -15.81
CA PRO A 191 10.19 19.78 -16.91
C PRO A 191 10.14 18.90 -18.17
N ALA A 192 10.29 17.58 -18.05
CA ALA A 192 10.27 16.65 -19.18
C ALA A 192 8.90 16.63 -19.87
N ARG A 193 7.81 16.66 -19.09
CA ARG A 193 6.45 16.71 -19.62
C ARG A 193 6.13 18.06 -20.27
N LYS A 194 6.61 19.19 -19.72
CA LYS A 194 6.51 20.52 -20.35
C LYS A 194 7.24 20.59 -21.68
N ALA A 195 8.42 19.97 -21.80
CA ALA A 195 9.12 19.86 -23.08
C ALA A 195 8.31 19.10 -24.15
N SER A 196 7.40 18.23 -23.73
CA SER A 196 6.46 17.49 -24.59
C SER A 196 5.09 18.15 -24.72
N GLY A 197 4.94 19.42 -24.32
CA GLY A 197 3.69 20.19 -24.40
C GLY A 197 2.66 19.87 -23.31
N LYS A 198 3.01 19.07 -22.29
CA LYS A 198 2.11 18.67 -21.18
C LYS A 198 2.40 19.47 -19.91
N LYS A 199 1.40 19.70 -19.06
CA LYS A 199 1.53 20.57 -17.86
C LYS A 199 1.73 19.82 -16.54
N THR A 200 1.63 18.49 -16.56
CA THR A 200 1.57 17.65 -15.35
C THR A 200 2.91 17.04 -14.97
N GLY A 201 3.09 16.61 -13.72
CA GLY A 201 4.24 15.85 -13.23
C GLY A 201 3.99 15.10 -11.93
N TRP A 202 5.04 14.64 -11.24
CA TRP A 202 4.90 13.77 -10.06
C TRP A 202 5.87 14.01 -8.89
N SER A 203 5.52 13.45 -7.71
CA SER A 203 6.35 13.32 -6.48
C SER A 203 6.22 11.89 -5.90
N SER A 204 7.24 11.33 -5.24
CA SER A 204 7.19 9.94 -4.73
C SER A 204 7.69 9.73 -3.30
N SER A 205 7.25 8.61 -2.72
CA SER A 205 7.75 8.09 -1.46
C SER A 205 8.28 6.67 -1.59
N PRO A 206 9.60 6.42 -1.42
CA PRO A 206 10.20 5.09 -1.56
C PRO A 206 10.63 4.48 -0.21
N ALA A 207 11.04 3.22 -0.28
CA ALA A 207 11.47 2.35 0.80
C ALA A 207 12.73 1.51 0.49
N PHE A 208 13.19 1.43 -0.77
CA PHE A 208 14.42 0.71 -1.14
C PHE A 208 15.27 1.47 -2.16
N PHE A 209 16.58 1.23 -2.13
CA PHE A 209 17.56 1.65 -3.13
C PHE A 209 18.56 0.52 -3.39
N PHE A 210 18.74 0.15 -4.65
CA PHE A 210 19.70 -0.90 -5.07
C PHE A 210 20.45 -0.46 -6.32
N PRO A 211 21.73 -0.85 -6.46
CA PRO A 211 22.51 -0.55 -7.67
C PRO A 211 21.84 -1.13 -8.92
N PRO A 212 21.75 -0.37 -10.02
CA PRO A 212 21.17 -0.86 -11.27
C PRO A 212 21.91 -2.12 -11.78
N GLY A 213 21.16 -3.05 -12.36
CA GLY A 213 21.69 -4.30 -12.92
C GLY A 213 21.92 -5.43 -11.91
N THR A 214 21.89 -5.15 -10.60
CA THR A 214 21.88 -6.21 -9.57
C THR A 214 20.52 -6.89 -9.51
N THR A 215 20.44 -8.09 -8.94
CA THR A 215 19.14 -8.73 -8.63
C THR A 215 18.89 -8.72 -7.12
N MET A 216 17.62 -8.77 -6.69
CA MET A 216 17.32 -8.91 -5.24
C MET A 216 17.96 -10.17 -4.66
N PHE A 217 17.99 -11.25 -5.43
CA PHE A 217 18.66 -12.50 -5.07
C PHE A 217 20.16 -12.31 -4.83
N GLU A 218 20.84 -11.50 -5.63
CA GLU A 218 22.26 -11.19 -5.41
C GLU A 218 22.48 -10.34 -4.17
N VAL A 219 21.63 -9.34 -3.95
CA VAL A 219 21.70 -8.47 -2.77
C VAL A 219 21.50 -9.26 -1.48
N THR A 220 20.65 -10.30 -1.48
CA THR A 220 20.42 -11.18 -0.33
C THR A 220 21.46 -12.30 -0.22
N GLY A 221 22.63 -12.17 -0.87
CA GLY A 221 23.72 -13.15 -0.77
C GLY A 221 23.45 -14.45 -1.53
N ARG A 222 22.64 -14.39 -2.60
CA ARG A 222 22.24 -15.53 -3.44
C ARG A 222 21.49 -16.60 -2.66
N GLN A 223 20.73 -16.16 -1.67
CA GLN A 223 19.79 -16.98 -0.93
C GLN A 223 18.50 -16.18 -0.78
N LEU A 224 17.35 -16.85 -0.93
CA LEU A 224 16.10 -16.21 -0.55
C LEU A 224 16.12 -15.96 0.97
N PRO A 225 15.56 -14.84 1.45
CA PRO A 225 15.38 -14.63 2.87
C PRO A 225 14.69 -15.84 3.52
N PRO A 226 15.14 -16.32 4.69
CA PRO A 226 14.59 -17.53 5.32
C PRO A 226 13.08 -17.51 5.48
N GLN A 227 12.48 -16.33 5.63
CA GLN A 227 11.04 -16.12 5.74
C GLN A 227 10.24 -16.37 4.45
N TYR A 228 10.90 -16.52 3.29
CA TYR A 228 10.21 -16.74 2.02
C TYR A 228 9.89 -18.23 1.90
N PHE A 229 8.61 -18.55 1.83
CA PHE A 229 8.14 -19.84 1.34
C PHE A 229 8.10 -19.77 -0.18
N HIS A 230 8.96 -20.54 -0.85
CA HIS A 230 9.06 -20.59 -2.31
C HIS A 230 8.55 -21.95 -2.81
N GLU A 231 7.49 -21.93 -3.62
CA GLU A 231 6.92 -23.11 -4.27
C GLU A 231 6.32 -22.67 -5.62
N ASN A 232 6.43 -23.50 -6.66
CA ASN A 232 5.83 -23.24 -7.99
C ASN A 232 6.18 -21.85 -8.58
N ASP A 233 7.45 -21.45 -8.51
CA ASP A 233 7.96 -20.16 -9.00
C ASP A 233 7.28 -18.91 -8.39
N VAL A 234 6.62 -19.05 -7.23
CA VAL A 234 6.11 -17.93 -6.43
C VAL A 234 6.65 -17.97 -5.00
N THR A 235 6.71 -16.81 -4.37
CA THR A 235 7.07 -16.66 -2.97
C THR A 235 5.89 -16.14 -2.14
N LEU A 236 5.85 -16.54 -0.88
CA LEU A 236 4.96 -16.00 0.15
C LEU A 236 5.77 -15.78 1.45
N PRO A 237 5.38 -14.81 2.31
CA PRO A 237 6.08 -14.54 3.56
C PRO A 237 5.64 -15.51 4.68
N PHE A 238 5.44 -16.79 4.37
CA PHE A 238 4.83 -17.77 5.29
C PHE A 238 5.83 -18.74 5.92
N ASN A 239 7.11 -18.70 5.54
CA ASN A 239 8.12 -19.44 6.29
C ASN A 239 8.44 -18.71 7.60
N GLY A 240 8.83 -19.46 8.63
CA GLY A 240 9.03 -18.91 9.98
C GLY A 240 9.96 -17.68 9.97
N PRO A 241 9.61 -16.59 10.68
CA PRO A 241 8.54 -16.42 11.67
C PRO A 241 7.13 -16.09 11.11
N GLY A 242 6.97 -15.95 9.79
CA GLY A 242 5.69 -15.73 9.11
C GLY A 242 5.25 -14.27 8.99
N ALA A 243 4.24 -14.05 8.14
CA ALA A 243 3.82 -12.72 7.67
C ALA A 243 3.43 -11.76 8.79
N ILE A 244 2.73 -12.24 9.82
CA ILE A 244 2.33 -11.40 10.97
C ILE A 244 3.57 -10.80 11.64
N HIS A 245 4.58 -11.61 11.92
CA HIS A 245 5.79 -11.14 12.59
C HIS A 245 6.64 -10.21 11.71
N ILE A 246 6.59 -10.36 10.39
CA ILE A 246 7.48 -9.64 9.49
C ILE A 246 6.85 -8.32 9.03
N LEU A 247 5.56 -8.34 8.70
CA LEU A 247 4.87 -7.25 8.03
C LEU A 247 3.90 -6.49 8.95
N TYR A 248 3.45 -7.12 10.03
CA TYR A 248 2.31 -6.68 10.85
C TYR A 248 2.60 -6.85 12.35
N ASN A 249 3.86 -6.70 12.76
CA ASN A 249 4.35 -7.01 14.11
C ASN A 249 3.81 -6.10 15.21
N ASP A 250 3.21 -4.99 14.83
CA ASP A 250 2.64 -3.95 15.67
C ASP A 250 1.11 -3.83 15.49
N LEU A 251 0.48 -4.76 14.77
CA LEU A 251 -0.97 -4.88 14.67
C LEU A 251 -1.53 -5.87 15.68
N GLU A 252 -2.74 -5.57 16.15
CA GLU A 252 -3.57 -6.55 16.85
C GLU A 252 -3.76 -7.82 16.00
N HIS A 253 -3.68 -8.99 16.63
CA HIS A 253 -3.55 -10.27 15.94
C HIS A 253 -4.63 -10.51 14.87
N ASN A 254 -5.89 -10.17 15.19
CA ASN A 254 -7.01 -10.36 14.26
C ASN A 254 -6.95 -9.38 13.07
N GLU A 255 -6.46 -8.16 13.26
CA GLU A 255 -6.26 -7.21 12.16
C GLU A 255 -5.10 -7.65 11.28
N ALA A 256 -4.01 -8.16 11.89
CA ALA A 256 -2.91 -8.77 11.16
C ALA A 256 -3.38 -9.96 10.30
N LEU A 257 -4.23 -10.85 10.83
CA LEU A 257 -4.80 -11.96 10.07
C LEU A 257 -5.64 -11.48 8.87
N LYS A 258 -6.42 -10.41 9.02
CA LYS A 258 -7.17 -9.82 7.89
C LYS A 258 -6.24 -9.27 6.81
N ALA A 259 -5.11 -8.67 7.20
CA ALA A 259 -4.10 -8.20 6.25
C ALA A 259 -3.41 -9.38 5.55
N VAL A 260 -2.98 -10.39 6.31
CA VAL A 260 -2.40 -11.64 5.77
C VAL A 260 -3.33 -12.31 4.76
N TRP A 261 -4.63 -12.35 5.03
CA TRP A 261 -5.60 -12.97 4.13
C TRP A 261 -5.73 -12.28 2.77
N ARG A 262 -5.29 -11.02 2.64
CA ARG A 262 -5.29 -10.27 1.39
C ARG A 262 -4.00 -10.43 0.59
N LEU A 263 -2.97 -11.06 1.16
CA LEU A 263 -1.71 -11.27 0.47
C LEU A 263 -1.91 -12.18 -0.75
N LYS A 264 -1.23 -11.84 -1.84
CA LYS A 264 -1.09 -12.68 -3.03
C LYS A 264 0.33 -13.24 -3.09
N PRO A 265 0.55 -14.43 -3.67
CA PRO A 265 1.88 -14.88 -4.00
C PRO A 265 2.59 -13.88 -4.92
N GLN A 266 3.92 -13.84 -4.85
CA GLN A 266 4.73 -13.01 -5.72
C GLN A 266 5.59 -13.87 -6.64
N SER A 267 5.64 -13.56 -7.93
CA SER A 267 6.53 -14.21 -8.89
C SER A 267 7.99 -14.21 -8.41
N TYR A 268 8.62 -15.38 -8.46
CA TYR A 268 10.06 -15.52 -8.22
C TYR A 268 10.90 -14.76 -9.26
N GLY A 269 10.32 -14.45 -10.42
CA GLY A 269 10.94 -13.59 -11.44
C GLY A 269 11.30 -12.20 -10.91
N ILE A 270 10.58 -11.69 -9.91
CA ILE A 270 10.93 -10.43 -9.24
C ILE A 270 12.32 -10.51 -8.57
N ASN A 271 12.65 -11.65 -7.96
CA ASN A 271 13.90 -11.83 -7.22
C ASN A 271 15.12 -11.96 -8.15
N THR A 272 14.89 -12.44 -9.37
CA THR A 272 15.94 -12.78 -10.36
C THR A 272 16.06 -11.77 -11.49
N SER A 273 15.09 -10.84 -11.61
CA SER A 273 15.15 -9.75 -12.58
C SER A 273 16.24 -8.74 -12.22
N PRO A 274 16.93 -8.16 -13.21
CA PRO A 274 17.83 -7.05 -12.97
C PRO A 274 17.05 -5.82 -12.51
N VAL A 275 17.55 -5.18 -11.45
CA VAL A 275 17.02 -3.93 -10.93
C VAL A 275 17.23 -2.81 -11.97
N PRO A 276 16.17 -2.08 -12.36
CA PRO A 276 16.29 -0.95 -13.27
C PRO A 276 17.00 0.23 -12.61
N ASP A 277 17.40 1.21 -13.42
CA ASP A 277 17.93 2.47 -12.89
C ASP A 277 16.82 3.33 -12.27
N GLN A 278 16.79 3.30 -10.93
CA GLN A 278 15.86 4.00 -10.05
C GLN A 278 16.07 5.53 -10.07
N LEU A 279 17.32 5.99 -10.19
CA LEU A 279 17.65 7.42 -10.13
C LEU A 279 17.09 8.20 -11.33
N ALA A 280 16.91 7.52 -12.47
CA ALA A 280 16.32 8.13 -13.66
C ALA A 280 14.90 8.68 -13.43
N GLY A 281 14.14 8.12 -12.48
CA GLY A 281 12.87 8.71 -12.05
C GLY A 281 13.08 9.94 -11.19
N LEU A 282 13.99 9.87 -10.21
CA LEU A 282 14.10 10.85 -9.13
C LEU A 282 14.78 12.18 -9.52
N LYS A 283 15.11 12.36 -10.80
CA LYS A 283 15.82 13.55 -11.27
C LYS A 283 15.01 14.82 -11.02
N ASP A 284 15.62 15.75 -10.26
CA ASP A 284 15.08 17.07 -9.90
C ASP A 284 13.76 17.04 -9.10
N ILE A 285 13.41 15.90 -8.50
CA ILE A 285 12.21 15.73 -7.67
C ILE A 285 12.62 15.41 -6.23
N PRO A 286 12.12 16.13 -5.21
CA PRO A 286 12.35 15.76 -3.82
C PRO A 286 11.63 14.45 -3.51
N LEU A 287 12.34 13.59 -2.80
CA LEU A 287 11.88 12.27 -2.40
C LEU A 287 11.38 12.31 -0.96
N PHE A 288 10.21 11.76 -0.66
CA PHE A 288 9.67 11.73 0.71
C PHE A 288 9.75 10.31 1.28
N TYR A 289 10.62 10.04 2.25
CA TYR A 289 10.81 8.70 2.79
C TYR A 289 10.26 8.61 4.22
N LEU A 290 9.25 7.77 4.45
CA LEU A 290 8.74 7.48 5.79
C LEU A 290 9.45 6.24 6.34
N MET A 291 10.33 6.44 7.31
CA MET A 291 10.98 5.34 8.01
C MET A 291 10.07 4.78 9.10
N CYS A 292 10.25 3.50 9.43
CA CYS A 292 9.51 2.79 10.46
C CYS A 292 10.51 2.18 11.46
N ASP A 293 10.49 2.62 12.71
CA ASP A 293 11.53 2.28 13.70
C ASP A 293 11.43 0.86 14.27
N ASN A 294 10.26 0.23 14.18
CA ASN A 294 9.97 -1.11 14.66
C ASN A 294 9.75 -2.11 13.51
N ASP A 295 10.29 -1.82 12.32
CA ASP A 295 10.12 -2.62 11.11
C ASP A 295 10.95 -3.92 11.14
N ASN A 296 10.24 -5.06 11.12
CA ASN A 296 10.84 -6.40 11.09
C ASN A 296 11.16 -6.91 9.69
N ALA A 297 10.65 -6.28 8.62
CA ALA A 297 10.96 -6.63 7.24
C ALA A 297 12.21 -5.89 6.74
N VAL A 298 12.33 -4.61 7.11
CA VAL A 298 13.48 -3.76 6.75
C VAL A 298 14.01 -3.12 8.03
N PRO A 299 15.10 -3.67 8.63
CA PRO A 299 15.65 -3.12 9.85
C PRO A 299 15.94 -1.62 9.75
N PHE A 300 15.69 -0.87 10.82
CA PHE A 300 15.80 0.59 10.83
C PHE A 300 17.18 1.10 10.33
N GLU A 301 18.27 0.41 10.67
CA GLU A 301 19.61 0.71 10.15
C GLU A 301 19.72 0.58 8.62
N ALA A 302 19.05 -0.40 8.02
CA ALA A 302 19.02 -0.58 6.57
C ALA A 302 18.19 0.53 5.88
N GLN A 303 17.13 1.02 6.53
CA GLN A 303 16.37 2.18 6.05
C GLN A 303 17.24 3.45 6.07
N LYS A 304 17.99 3.69 7.15
CA LYS A 304 18.96 4.81 7.22
C LYS A 304 20.03 4.70 6.15
N ALA A 305 20.59 3.51 5.94
CA ALA A 305 21.57 3.27 4.86
C ALA A 305 20.97 3.54 3.46
N THR A 306 19.69 3.23 3.25
CA THR A 306 18.96 3.53 2.01
C THR A 306 18.85 5.05 1.80
N VAL A 307 18.46 5.80 2.84
CA VAL A 307 18.40 7.26 2.81
C VAL A 307 19.76 7.87 2.48
N GLU A 308 20.82 7.41 3.13
CA GLU A 308 22.19 7.88 2.85
C GLU A 308 22.65 7.53 1.44
N GLY A 309 22.30 6.35 0.92
CA GLY A 309 22.57 5.98 -0.47
C GLY A 309 21.92 6.92 -1.48
N PHE A 310 20.67 7.33 -1.25
CA PHE A 310 20.00 8.35 -2.07
C PHE A 310 20.67 9.72 -1.97
N ARG A 311 21.01 10.17 -0.75
CA ARG A 311 21.72 11.45 -0.54
C ARG A 311 23.09 11.49 -1.22
N ALA A 312 23.87 10.42 -1.08
CA ALA A 312 25.16 10.27 -1.73
C ALA A 312 25.05 10.27 -3.27
N SER A 313 23.89 9.86 -3.80
CA SER A 313 23.57 9.92 -5.23
C SER A 313 23.01 11.27 -5.69
N GLY A 314 22.99 12.28 -4.81
CA GLY A 314 22.53 13.63 -5.11
C GLY A 314 21.00 13.81 -5.08
N VAL A 315 20.25 12.82 -4.55
CA VAL A 315 18.79 12.93 -4.40
C VAL A 315 18.46 13.74 -3.15
N ASN A 316 17.61 14.75 -3.30
CA ASN A 316 17.08 15.51 -2.18
C ASN A 316 15.98 14.69 -1.51
N ILE A 317 16.23 14.23 -0.29
CA ILE A 317 15.31 13.35 0.45
C ILE A 317 14.83 14.02 1.73
N TYR A 318 13.51 14.13 1.86
CA TYR A 318 12.80 14.46 3.07
C TYR A 318 12.49 13.17 3.81
N THR A 319 12.74 13.11 5.12
CA THR A 319 12.50 11.92 5.92
C THR A 319 11.79 12.23 7.22
N GLU A 320 10.83 11.39 7.58
CA GLU A 320 10.25 11.31 8.93
C GLU A 320 10.29 9.86 9.41
N VAL A 321 10.07 9.65 10.70
CA VAL A 321 10.07 8.34 11.33
C VAL A 321 8.73 8.10 12.03
N ALA A 322 8.09 7.00 11.68
CA ALA A 322 6.89 6.49 12.33
C ALA A 322 7.26 5.49 13.44
N PRO A 323 6.56 5.53 14.59
CA PRO A 323 6.65 4.53 15.65
C PRO A 323 5.84 3.28 15.24
N SER A 324 6.28 2.60 14.19
CA SER A 324 5.54 1.50 13.58
C SER A 324 6.47 0.44 13.01
N GLY A 325 5.93 -0.77 12.84
CA GLY A 325 6.46 -1.83 12.01
C GLY A 325 6.33 -1.52 10.52
N HIS A 326 6.30 -2.57 9.69
CA HIS A 326 6.43 -2.42 8.24
C HIS A 326 5.22 -1.77 7.54
N SER A 327 4.07 -1.68 8.22
CA SER A 327 2.78 -1.32 7.62
C SER A 327 2.13 -0.09 8.28
N PRO A 328 2.77 1.10 8.26
CA PRO A 328 2.23 2.31 8.87
C PRO A 328 0.88 2.74 8.30
N PHE A 329 0.57 2.33 7.07
CA PHE A 329 -0.73 2.55 6.43
C PHE A 329 -1.90 1.76 7.04
N LEU A 330 -1.62 0.82 7.96
CA LEU A 330 -2.64 0.11 8.74
C LEU A 330 -2.66 0.58 10.20
N THR A 331 -1.49 0.78 10.80
CA THR A 331 -1.32 1.09 12.23
C THR A 331 -1.52 2.58 12.52
N MET A 332 -1.10 3.44 11.59
CA MET A 332 -1.14 4.90 11.72
C MET A 332 -1.69 5.56 10.44
N PRO A 333 -2.92 5.21 10.02
CA PRO A 333 -3.44 5.62 8.72
C PRO A 333 -3.64 7.14 8.59
N VAL A 334 -3.99 7.83 9.68
CA VAL A 334 -4.21 9.29 9.69
C VAL A 334 -2.88 10.03 9.51
N GLU A 335 -1.86 9.66 10.29
CA GLU A 335 -0.51 10.24 10.24
C GLU A 335 0.16 9.93 8.90
N THR A 336 -0.01 8.70 8.41
CA THR A 336 0.47 8.30 7.07
C THR A 336 -0.22 9.13 5.97
N ALA A 337 -1.53 9.34 6.05
CA ALA A 337 -2.24 10.21 5.11
C ALA A 337 -1.72 11.66 5.16
N LYS A 338 -1.48 12.21 6.35
CA LYS A 338 -0.87 13.54 6.53
C LYS A 338 0.52 13.63 5.90
N PHE A 339 1.36 12.59 6.04
CA PHE A 339 2.67 12.54 5.40
C PHE A 339 2.56 12.56 3.87
N ILE A 340 1.62 11.80 3.30
CA ILE A 340 1.34 11.81 1.86
C ILE A 340 0.83 13.18 1.41
N GLN A 341 -0.04 13.84 2.18
CA GLN A 341 -0.52 15.19 1.88
C GLN A 341 0.62 16.22 1.89
N LYS A 342 1.57 16.09 2.82
CA LYS A 342 2.79 16.91 2.84
C LYS A 342 3.59 16.72 1.56
N ALA A 343 3.83 15.47 1.16
CA ALA A 343 4.49 15.13 -0.11
C ALA A 343 3.72 15.64 -1.34
N ALA A 344 2.39 15.80 -1.24
CA ALA A 344 1.51 16.34 -2.27
C ALA A 344 1.50 17.88 -2.35
N GLY A 345 2.29 18.59 -1.55
CA GLY A 345 2.41 20.06 -1.61
C GLY A 345 1.99 20.80 -0.35
N HIS A 346 1.41 20.12 0.63
CA HIS A 346 0.95 20.72 1.87
C HIS A 346 2.07 20.75 2.93
N ALA A 347 3.15 21.48 2.63
CA ALA A 347 4.41 21.44 3.41
C ALA A 347 4.27 21.80 4.91
N SER A 348 3.21 22.50 5.31
CA SER A 348 2.97 22.93 6.70
C SER A 348 2.21 21.91 7.56
N ILE A 349 1.82 20.75 7.03
CA ILE A 349 1.11 19.73 7.79
C ILE A 349 2.03 19.15 8.88
N ASP A 350 1.58 19.19 10.13
CA ASP A 350 2.17 18.37 11.19
C ASP A 350 1.64 16.93 11.05
N THR A 351 2.55 16.01 10.79
CA THR A 351 2.26 14.59 10.57
C THR A 351 2.14 13.83 11.89
N GLY A 352 2.70 14.34 12.99
CA GLY A 352 2.87 13.62 14.25
C GLY A 352 4.08 12.66 14.25
N PHE A 353 4.81 12.55 13.15
CA PHE A 353 6.05 11.78 13.07
C PHE A 353 7.25 12.65 13.44
N TRP A 354 8.33 12.03 13.92
CA TRP A 354 9.55 12.77 14.28
C TRP A 354 10.57 12.76 13.15
N VAL A 355 11.56 13.65 13.27
CA VAL A 355 12.68 13.79 12.34
C VAL A 355 13.96 13.49 13.10
N LEU A 356 14.83 12.65 12.53
CA LEU A 356 16.18 12.43 13.07
C LEU A 356 16.99 13.74 13.01
N ASP A 357 17.77 14.02 14.04
CA ASP A 357 18.47 15.31 14.17
C ASP A 357 19.41 15.60 12.99
N ASP A 358 20.16 14.59 12.56
CA ASP A 358 21.06 14.62 11.40
C ASP A 358 20.33 14.74 10.05
N HIS A 359 19.02 14.47 10.01
CA HIS A 359 18.20 14.60 8.81
C HIS A 359 17.52 15.98 8.67
N LYS A 360 17.51 16.81 9.72
CA LYS A 360 16.82 18.12 9.72
C LYS A 360 17.26 19.03 8.58
N ALA A 361 18.57 19.20 8.38
CA ALA A 361 19.10 20.04 7.30
C ALA A 361 18.74 19.51 5.90
N GLY A 362 18.74 18.18 5.72
CA GLY A 362 18.28 17.55 4.48
C GLY A 362 16.80 17.80 4.21
N ASN A 363 15.96 17.71 5.25
CA ASN A 363 14.54 18.01 5.16
C ASN A 363 14.27 19.47 4.78
N GLU A 364 15.01 20.42 5.34
CA GLU A 364 14.89 21.85 5.00
C GLU A 364 15.21 22.09 3.52
N ALA A 365 16.30 21.50 3.01
CA ALA A 365 16.69 21.58 1.61
C ALA A 365 15.62 20.96 0.69
N ALA A 366 15.14 19.75 1.00
CA ALA A 366 14.09 19.09 0.24
C ALA A 366 12.77 19.87 0.26
N THR A 367 12.41 20.48 1.40
CA THR A 367 11.20 21.31 1.55
C THR A 367 11.27 22.57 0.71
N GLU A 368 12.43 23.22 0.64
CA GLU A 368 12.62 24.42 -0.19
C GLU A 368 12.50 24.11 -1.69
N ILE A 369 13.06 22.98 -2.12
CA ILE A 369 12.89 22.49 -3.50
C ILE A 369 11.42 22.17 -3.76
N HIS A 370 10.78 21.44 -2.84
CA HIS A 370 9.37 21.09 -2.95
C HIS A 370 8.48 22.32 -3.03
N ARG A 371 8.73 23.37 -2.24
CA ARG A 371 7.99 24.63 -2.28
C ARG A 371 8.11 25.33 -3.64
N LYS A 372 9.31 25.33 -4.23
CA LYS A 372 9.53 25.86 -5.59
C LYS A 372 8.77 25.05 -6.64
N MET A 373 8.66 23.74 -6.46
CA MET A 373 7.92 22.85 -7.36
C MET A 373 6.40 22.92 -7.15
N ALA A 374 5.93 23.09 -5.92
CA ALA A 374 4.50 23.22 -5.61
C ALA A 374 3.90 24.49 -6.23
N GLY A 375 4.71 25.56 -6.43
CA GLY A 375 4.29 26.70 -7.25
C GLY A 375 4.17 26.39 -8.76
N LEU A 376 4.60 25.21 -9.20
CA LEU A 376 4.50 24.70 -10.58
C LEU A 376 3.46 23.59 -10.74
N LEU A 377 2.96 23.01 -9.63
CA LEU A 377 1.85 22.04 -9.57
C LEU A 377 0.52 22.79 -9.48
#